data_AF-A0A7S0D718-F1
#
_entry.id   AF-A0A7S0D718-F1
#
_cell.length_a   1.000
_cell.length_b   1.000
_cell.length_c   1.000
_cell.angle_alpha   90.00
_cell.angle_beta   90.00
_cell.angle_gamma   90.00
#
_symmetry.space_group_name_H-M   'P 1'
#
loop_
_entity.id
_entity.type
_entity.pdbx_description
1 polymer ?
#
loop_
_entity_poly.entity_id
_entity_poly.type
_entity_poly.pdbx_seq_one_letter_code
_entity_poly.pdbx_strand_id
1 'polypeptide(L)'
;HLARVTPGQPMAAIRLLLAAFLHHSAARVASHSALGFRPRVPIMHSSVRTQPNQQPHLTLKHLRCMPGRASDTGRIPGSRSQMRFAVAEPTLHPKTSEKRVDDLLKLIERGREACDLPPAAPLTNLSLINIGENNLNGEIKSAVRLLEGARIYKAPVLMNKSALYDLNGPWRLIYSDAGEITRLYKLPAKVRPTSVYQRINIPRFTFENHAFLKGGPMGSLGGSIRVVSEFKPAPREAVNNIGKENVDGDRIDVNFLAVILSIKRLLFLPTPLRRVVKPRSSQRVQSRPGSGPSLDTTYLDGNVRVGRGGDGSVFVLVKDLHDPDGPLAESRVARLRPENKVYDPTKGSLITQATKQGAIQSFRPVEVTNENPNKAAKSGRLTRVWRWLRGRREKKSLKKLEDLGPVWGLFQKSCISNLRNALAENQRESILENIRLLAQYNPSLTPAKDKQLEGRWRQLFHSQPTGVFGGLIDGKPGVHTIEISKDEGSEWKMNGSIRVPGNTLNPGGLTAGYDAYLKTVGDENLILRIPSVNYQVFSAPVFLRSKRTGEREEQSLSIDYLDQQLLLTRGENGSLVVFTREESDADVSQSASPVV
;
A
#
# COMPACT_ATOMS: atom_id res chain seq x y z
N HIS A 1 -32.00 30.89 -12.59
CA HIS A 1 -30.61 31.42 -12.53
C HIS A 1 -29.88 31.38 -13.87
N LEU A 2 -29.93 30.29 -14.65
CA LEU A 2 -29.29 30.21 -15.98
C LEU A 2 -29.76 31.28 -17.00
N ALA A 3 -31.03 31.70 -16.94
CA ALA A 3 -31.58 32.73 -17.82
C ALA A 3 -31.07 34.17 -17.57
N ARG A 4 -30.24 34.40 -16.53
CA ARG A 4 -29.66 35.72 -16.22
C ARG A 4 -28.17 35.83 -16.56
N VAL A 5 -27.57 34.81 -17.16
CA VAL A 5 -26.16 34.86 -17.57
C VAL A 5 -26.09 35.58 -18.92
N THR A 6 -25.49 36.77 -18.94
CA THR A 6 -25.28 37.56 -20.16
C THR A 6 -24.36 36.83 -21.15
N PRO A 7 -24.57 36.98 -22.47
CA PRO A 7 -23.66 36.45 -23.47
C PRO A 7 -22.28 37.10 -23.27
N GLY A 8 -21.24 36.30 -22.99
CA GLY A 8 -19.87 36.79 -22.77
C GLY A 8 -19.18 36.31 -21.50
N GLN A 9 -19.87 35.60 -20.58
CA GLN A 9 -19.25 35.05 -19.37
C GLN A 9 -19.38 33.52 -19.25
N PRO A 10 -18.68 32.74 -20.09
CA PRO A 10 -18.77 31.27 -20.08
C PRO A 10 -18.36 30.67 -18.71
N MET A 11 -17.44 31.32 -17.99
CA MET A 11 -17.02 30.89 -16.66
C MET A 11 -18.10 31.05 -15.59
N ALA A 12 -19.01 32.02 -15.72
CA ALA A 12 -20.13 32.19 -14.79
C ALA A 12 -21.18 31.08 -14.97
N ALA A 13 -21.49 30.72 -16.22
CA ALA A 13 -22.36 29.58 -16.54
C ALA A 13 -21.77 28.25 -16.05
N ILE A 14 -20.47 28.03 -16.26
CA ILE A 14 -19.76 26.84 -15.77
C ILE A 14 -19.78 26.78 -14.24
N ARG A 15 -19.51 27.89 -13.54
CA ARG A 15 -19.59 27.95 -12.07
C ARG A 15 -21.00 27.64 -11.55
N LEU A 16 -22.04 28.14 -12.23
CA LEU A 16 -23.45 27.86 -11.89
C LEU A 16 -23.85 26.40 -12.13
N LEU A 17 -23.42 25.81 -13.24
CA LEU A 17 -23.66 24.39 -13.56
C LEU A 17 -22.90 23.48 -12.58
N LEU A 18 -21.66 23.83 -12.22
CA LEU A 18 -20.87 23.10 -11.22
C LEU A 18 -21.49 23.21 -9.82
N ALA A 19 -21.94 24.40 -9.44
CA ALA A 19 -22.64 24.60 -8.17
C ALA A 19 -23.92 23.77 -8.12
N ALA A 20 -24.75 23.79 -9.16
CA ALA A 20 -25.96 23.00 -9.24
C ALA A 20 -25.68 21.48 -9.19
N PHE A 21 -24.68 21.01 -9.92
CA PHE A 21 -24.27 19.59 -9.93
C PHE A 21 -23.74 19.14 -8.56
N LEU A 22 -22.91 19.96 -7.91
CA LEU A 22 -22.36 19.68 -6.59
C LEU A 22 -23.42 19.77 -5.48
N HIS A 23 -24.39 20.68 -5.60
CA HIS A 23 -25.47 20.82 -4.62
C HIS A 23 -26.48 19.68 -4.73
N HIS A 24 -26.84 19.26 -5.94
CA HIS A 24 -27.71 18.10 -6.16
C HIS A 24 -27.06 16.78 -5.69
N SER A 25 -25.74 16.65 -5.89
CA SER A 25 -24.95 15.50 -5.41
C SER A 25 -24.82 15.49 -3.89
N ALA A 26 -24.59 16.65 -3.25
CA ALA A 26 -24.49 16.76 -1.79
C ALA A 26 -25.84 16.53 -1.08
N ALA A 27 -26.95 17.00 -1.66
CA ALA A 27 -28.30 16.80 -1.12
C ALA A 27 -28.74 15.33 -1.14
N ARG A 28 -28.36 14.56 -2.17
CA ARG A 28 -28.61 13.10 -2.22
C ARG A 28 -27.77 12.31 -1.20
N VAL A 29 -26.53 12.74 -0.95
CA VAL A 29 -25.66 12.11 0.06
C VAL A 29 -26.14 12.44 1.49
N ALA A 30 -26.68 13.63 1.73
CA ALA A 30 -27.21 14.03 3.04
C ALA A 30 -28.57 13.38 3.39
N SER A 31 -29.46 13.23 2.41
CA SER A 31 -30.80 12.62 2.61
C SER A 31 -30.76 11.12 2.91
N HIS A 32 -29.68 10.41 2.57
CA HIS A 32 -29.52 8.98 2.90
C HIS A 32 -28.94 8.73 4.30
N SER A 33 -28.58 9.78 5.04
CA SER A 33 -28.09 9.68 6.43
C SER A 33 -29.18 9.87 7.49
N ALA A 34 -30.43 10.16 7.10
CA ALA A 34 -31.48 10.64 8.01
C ALA A 34 -32.79 9.82 8.03
N LEU A 35 -32.92 8.71 7.27
CA LEU A 35 -34.14 7.89 7.28
C LEU A 35 -33.89 6.52 7.92
N GLY A 36 -33.76 6.54 9.24
CA GLY A 36 -34.07 5.40 10.10
C GLY A 36 -35.53 5.49 10.54
N PHE A 37 -36.47 5.12 9.69
CA PHE A 37 -37.87 4.92 10.07
C PHE A 37 -38.41 3.68 9.38
N ARG A 38 -38.77 2.66 10.17
CA ARG A 38 -39.50 1.48 9.71
C ARG A 38 -40.97 1.87 9.50
N PRO A 39 -41.57 1.71 8.31
CA PRO A 39 -43.02 1.71 8.22
C PRO A 39 -43.53 0.33 8.68
N ARG A 40 -44.39 0.32 9.70
CA ARG A 40 -45.31 -0.79 9.96
C ARG A 40 -46.27 -0.89 8.78
N VAL A 41 -46.24 -2.01 8.05
CA VAL A 41 -47.28 -2.33 7.06
C VAL A 41 -48.40 -3.06 7.79
N PRO A 42 -49.67 -2.67 7.59
CA PRO A 42 -50.81 -3.35 8.21
C PRO A 42 -51.08 -4.69 7.54
N ILE A 43 -51.43 -5.68 8.35
CA ILE A 43 -51.94 -6.98 7.94
C ILE A 43 -53.33 -6.75 7.35
N MET A 44 -53.51 -7.03 6.05
CA MET A 44 -54.83 -7.25 5.45
C MET A 44 -54.94 -8.72 5.07
N HIS A 45 -55.91 -9.39 5.70
CA HIS A 45 -56.39 -10.70 5.32
C HIS A 45 -57.06 -10.62 3.94
N SER A 46 -56.60 -11.43 2.99
CA SER A 46 -57.45 -11.86 1.87
C SER A 46 -57.34 -13.37 1.70
N SER A 47 -58.46 -14.01 1.97
CA SER A 47 -58.77 -15.41 1.73
C SER A 47 -58.74 -15.71 0.23
N VAL A 48 -57.87 -16.62 -0.20
CA VAL A 48 -57.97 -17.26 -1.52
C VAL A 48 -57.98 -18.77 -1.34
N ARG A 49 -58.98 -19.33 -2.00
CA ARG A 49 -59.54 -20.69 -1.98
C ARG A 49 -58.53 -21.70 -2.53
N THR A 50 -58.25 -22.74 -1.76
CA THR A 50 -57.48 -23.93 -2.18
C THR A 50 -58.32 -24.86 -3.05
N GLN A 51 -57.78 -25.29 -4.20
CA GLN A 51 -58.13 -26.56 -4.83
C GLN A 51 -56.90 -27.49 -4.82
N PRO A 52 -57.07 -28.80 -4.57
CA PRO A 52 -55.97 -29.74 -4.42
C PRO A 52 -55.60 -30.35 -5.78
N ASN A 53 -54.31 -30.46 -6.07
CA ASN A 53 -53.85 -31.33 -7.16
C ASN A 53 -52.60 -32.13 -6.75
N GLN A 54 -52.86 -33.42 -6.54
CA GLN A 54 -52.06 -34.60 -6.91
C GLN A 54 -50.53 -34.55 -6.73
N GLN A 55 -50.07 -35.31 -5.73
CA GLN A 55 -48.71 -35.87 -5.69
C GLN A 55 -48.70 -37.25 -6.36
N PRO A 56 -47.66 -37.61 -7.15
CA PRO A 56 -47.40 -39.00 -7.48
C PRO A 56 -46.49 -39.65 -6.43
N HIS A 57 -46.92 -40.84 -6.00
CA HIS A 57 -46.16 -41.79 -5.19
C HIS A 57 -44.92 -42.29 -5.93
N LEU A 58 -43.76 -42.25 -5.27
CA LEU A 58 -42.61 -43.08 -5.63
C LEU A 58 -42.41 -44.15 -4.56
N THR A 59 -42.52 -45.39 -5.02
CA THR A 59 -42.41 -46.66 -4.31
C THR A 59 -40.95 -46.99 -4.04
N LEU A 60 -40.57 -47.14 -2.76
CA LEU A 60 -39.30 -47.71 -2.36
C LEU A 60 -39.50 -49.21 -2.05
N LYS A 61 -39.00 -50.06 -2.96
CA LYS A 61 -38.90 -51.51 -2.79
C LYS A 61 -37.66 -51.86 -1.96
N HIS A 62 -37.89 -52.78 -1.02
CA HIS A 62 -36.99 -53.79 -0.49
C HIS A 62 -35.60 -53.39 0.05
N LEU A 63 -35.43 -53.53 1.37
CA LEU A 63 -34.39 -54.40 1.93
C LEU A 63 -34.94 -55.11 3.18
N ARG A 64 -34.94 -56.44 3.11
CA ARG A 64 -35.29 -57.38 4.19
C ARG A 64 -34.20 -57.36 5.26
N CYS A 65 -34.60 -57.36 6.53
CA CYS A 65 -33.82 -57.94 7.62
C CYS A 65 -34.73 -58.87 8.43
N MET A 66 -34.26 -60.12 8.60
CA MET A 66 -34.86 -61.16 9.45
C MET A 66 -34.60 -60.88 10.95
N PRO A 67 -35.38 -61.47 11.87
CA PRO A 67 -35.40 -61.11 13.29
C PRO A 67 -34.40 -61.92 14.13
N GLY A 68 -33.80 -61.27 15.13
CA GLY A 68 -33.04 -61.90 16.21
C GLY A 68 -33.60 -61.52 17.57
N ARG A 69 -33.98 -62.54 18.35
CA ARG A 69 -34.58 -62.49 19.69
C ARG A 69 -33.59 -62.02 20.77
N ALA A 70 -34.16 -61.29 21.74
CA ALA A 70 -33.92 -61.24 23.19
C ALA A 70 -32.59 -61.75 23.77
N SER A 71 -31.93 -60.91 24.59
CA SER A 71 -32.00 -60.99 26.07
C SER A 71 -30.96 -60.10 26.74
N ASP A 72 -31.39 -59.52 27.86
CA ASP A 72 -30.67 -59.23 29.10
C ASP A 72 -29.62 -58.11 29.28
N THR A 73 -30.01 -57.25 30.21
CA THR A 73 -29.29 -56.55 31.28
C THR A 73 -27.75 -56.61 31.34
N GLY A 74 -27.12 -55.44 31.24
CA GLY A 74 -25.69 -55.26 31.53
C GLY A 74 -25.29 -53.80 31.66
N ARG A 75 -25.05 -53.37 32.90
CA ARG A 75 -24.58 -52.04 33.31
C ARG A 75 -23.06 -51.95 33.07
N ILE A 76 -22.57 -51.03 32.22
CA ILE A 76 -21.14 -50.68 32.13
C ILE A 76 -20.99 -49.14 31.99
N PRO A 77 -20.11 -48.48 32.76
CA PRO A 77 -19.80 -47.07 32.61
C PRO A 77 -18.73 -46.87 31.52
N GLY A 78 -19.07 -46.15 30.46
CA GLY A 78 -18.18 -45.92 29.32
C GLY A 78 -17.88 -44.44 29.11
N SER A 79 -16.65 -44.05 29.47
CA SER A 79 -15.97 -42.82 29.03
C SER A 79 -16.17 -42.57 27.53
N ARG A 80 -16.85 -41.48 27.18
CA ARG A 80 -17.02 -41.02 25.79
C ARG A 80 -15.79 -40.20 25.37
N SER A 81 -14.70 -40.89 25.04
CA SER A 81 -13.63 -40.29 24.24
C SER A 81 -14.14 -40.12 22.80
N GLN A 82 -14.54 -38.90 22.44
CA GLN A 82 -14.82 -38.55 21.04
C GLN A 82 -13.51 -38.62 20.25
N MET A 83 -13.29 -39.72 19.52
CA MET A 83 -12.31 -39.75 18.43
C MET A 83 -12.79 -38.81 17.33
N ARG A 84 -12.21 -37.61 17.27
CA ARG A 84 -12.24 -36.78 16.06
C ARG A 84 -11.26 -37.39 15.07
N PHE A 85 -11.77 -38.11 14.08
CA PHE A 85 -11.00 -38.44 12.89
C PHE A 85 -10.71 -37.12 12.15
N ALA A 86 -9.49 -36.61 12.29
CA ALA A 86 -8.98 -35.54 11.43
C ALA A 86 -8.75 -36.16 10.04
N VAL A 87 -9.73 -36.02 9.16
CA VAL A 87 -9.53 -36.30 7.73
C VAL A 87 -8.49 -35.30 7.25
N ALA A 88 -7.30 -35.77 6.92
CA ALA A 88 -6.25 -34.93 6.37
C ALA A 88 -6.78 -34.34 5.04
N GLU A 89 -6.99 -33.02 5.00
CA GLU A 89 -7.33 -32.34 3.76
C GLU A 89 -6.17 -32.54 2.78
N PRO A 90 -6.41 -33.16 1.60
CA PRO A 90 -5.35 -33.38 0.63
C PRO A 90 -4.82 -32.02 0.17
N THR A 91 -3.54 -31.76 0.42
CA THR A 91 -2.86 -30.56 -0.09
C THR A 91 -2.94 -30.57 -1.61
N LEU A 92 -3.68 -29.61 -2.18
CA LEU A 92 -3.84 -29.50 -3.63
C LEU A 92 -2.48 -29.25 -4.28
N HIS A 93 -2.20 -29.97 -5.38
CA HIS A 93 -0.97 -29.78 -6.14
C HIS A 93 -0.96 -28.39 -6.83
N PRO A 94 0.16 -27.63 -6.84
CA PRO A 94 0.24 -26.28 -7.41
C PRO A 94 -0.27 -26.14 -8.85
N LYS A 95 -0.01 -27.14 -9.70
CA LYS A 95 -0.51 -27.20 -11.09
C LYS A 95 -2.04 -27.13 -11.19
N THR A 96 -2.75 -27.62 -10.18
CA THR A 96 -4.22 -27.60 -10.17
C THR A 96 -4.77 -26.21 -9.84
N SER A 97 -4.07 -25.42 -9.01
CA SER A 97 -4.48 -24.02 -8.74
C SER A 97 -4.24 -23.13 -9.96
N GLU A 98 -3.12 -23.29 -10.67
CA GLU A 98 -2.82 -22.51 -11.89
C GLU A 98 -3.91 -22.68 -12.95
N LYS A 99 -4.31 -23.93 -13.23
CA LYS A 99 -5.41 -24.19 -14.17
C LYS A 99 -6.73 -23.51 -13.74
N ARG A 100 -7.06 -23.54 -12.45
CA ARG A 100 -8.29 -22.91 -11.93
C ARG A 100 -8.25 -21.38 -12.04
N VAL A 101 -7.07 -20.78 -11.88
CA VAL A 101 -6.85 -19.35 -12.10
C VAL A 101 -7.07 -19.02 -13.57
N ASP A 102 -6.45 -19.76 -14.48
CA ASP A 102 -6.61 -19.55 -15.92
C ASP A 102 -8.08 -19.69 -16.37
N ASP A 103 -8.78 -20.71 -15.87
CA ASP A 103 -10.20 -20.91 -16.16
C ASP A 103 -11.04 -19.72 -15.66
N LEU A 104 -10.78 -19.22 -14.44
CA LEU A 104 -11.45 -18.03 -13.90
C LEU A 104 -11.16 -16.78 -14.75
N LEU A 105 -9.90 -16.56 -15.12
CA LEU A 105 -9.49 -15.40 -15.92
C LEU A 105 -10.14 -15.43 -17.32
N LYS A 106 -10.20 -16.59 -17.96
CA LYS A 106 -10.90 -16.77 -19.25
C LYS A 106 -12.39 -16.49 -19.15
N LEU A 107 -13.06 -16.95 -18.09
CA LEU A 107 -14.48 -16.64 -17.87
C LEU A 107 -14.72 -15.14 -17.68
N ILE A 108 -13.85 -14.46 -16.93
CA ILE A 108 -13.92 -13.01 -16.74
C ILE A 108 -13.68 -12.30 -18.08
N GLU A 109 -12.68 -12.70 -18.87
CA GLU A 109 -12.41 -12.06 -20.16
C GLU A 109 -13.56 -12.26 -21.16
N ARG A 110 -14.11 -13.47 -21.26
CA ARG A 110 -15.33 -13.73 -22.06
C ARG A 110 -16.48 -12.81 -21.68
N GLY A 111 -16.67 -12.57 -20.38
CA GLY A 111 -17.70 -11.64 -19.89
C GLY A 111 -17.39 -10.18 -20.20
N ARG A 112 -16.11 -9.79 -20.20
CA ARG A 112 -15.67 -8.44 -20.56
C ARG A 112 -15.89 -8.16 -22.04
N GLU A 113 -15.53 -9.11 -22.90
CA GLU A 113 -15.76 -9.06 -24.35
C GLU A 113 -17.25 -8.98 -24.68
N ALA A 114 -18.08 -9.84 -24.07
CA ALA A 114 -19.54 -9.83 -24.27
C ALA A 114 -20.20 -8.51 -23.84
N CYS A 115 -19.63 -7.80 -22.87
CA CYS A 115 -20.11 -6.52 -22.37
C CYS A 115 -19.49 -5.30 -23.09
N ASP A 116 -18.59 -5.50 -24.07
CA ASP A 116 -17.82 -4.44 -24.74
C ASP A 116 -17.17 -3.45 -23.73
N LEU A 117 -16.51 -4.01 -22.71
CA LEU A 117 -15.87 -3.21 -21.68
C LEU A 117 -14.49 -2.71 -22.13
N PRO A 118 -14.09 -1.47 -21.77
CA PRO A 118 -12.73 -1.01 -21.99
C PRO A 118 -11.68 -1.98 -21.37
N PRO A 119 -10.48 -2.13 -21.96
CA PRO A 119 -9.51 -3.18 -21.57
C PRO A 119 -9.16 -3.27 -20.07
N ALA A 120 -9.22 -2.15 -19.34
CA ALA A 120 -8.89 -2.12 -17.91
C ALA A 120 -10.12 -2.01 -16.98
N ALA A 121 -11.34 -1.90 -17.52
CA ALA A 121 -12.55 -1.61 -16.75
C ALA A 121 -13.13 -2.88 -16.11
N PRO A 122 -13.33 -2.96 -14.79
CA PRO A 122 -13.73 -4.22 -14.14
C PRO A 122 -15.08 -4.73 -14.63
N LEU A 123 -15.19 -6.04 -14.85
CA LEU A 123 -16.46 -6.71 -15.07
C LEU A 123 -17.30 -6.64 -13.79
N THR A 124 -18.60 -6.45 -13.92
CA THR A 124 -19.52 -6.52 -12.78
C THR A 124 -20.67 -7.47 -13.05
N ASN A 125 -21.23 -8.05 -11.99
CA ASN A 125 -22.45 -8.84 -12.10
C ASN A 125 -23.59 -8.05 -12.76
N LEU A 126 -23.69 -6.75 -12.52
CA LEU A 126 -24.69 -5.88 -13.15
C LEU A 126 -24.47 -5.77 -14.66
N SER A 127 -23.22 -5.71 -15.12
CA SER A 127 -22.89 -5.69 -16.56
C SER A 127 -23.41 -6.96 -17.25
N LEU A 128 -23.19 -8.13 -16.64
CA LEU A 128 -23.64 -9.42 -17.17
C LEU A 128 -25.17 -9.54 -17.18
N ILE A 129 -25.84 -9.12 -16.10
CA ILE A 129 -27.31 -9.12 -16.03
C ILE A 129 -27.91 -8.26 -17.15
N ASN A 130 -27.32 -7.11 -17.43
CA ASN A 130 -27.83 -6.19 -18.46
C ASN A 130 -27.79 -6.77 -19.88
N ILE A 131 -26.90 -7.74 -20.15
CA ILE A 131 -26.81 -8.43 -21.44
C ILE A 131 -27.45 -9.82 -21.44
N GLY A 132 -28.11 -10.23 -20.35
CA GLY A 132 -28.77 -11.54 -20.23
C GLY A 132 -27.85 -12.71 -19.85
N GLU A 133 -26.58 -12.46 -19.54
CA GLU A 133 -25.56 -13.49 -19.27
C GLU A 133 -25.56 -13.95 -17.80
N ASN A 134 -26.71 -14.39 -17.29
CA ASN A 134 -26.85 -14.84 -15.90
C ASN A 134 -26.05 -16.12 -15.60
N ASN A 135 -25.96 -17.02 -16.59
CA ASN A 135 -25.21 -18.28 -16.47
C ASN A 135 -23.72 -18.01 -16.25
N LEU A 136 -23.13 -17.10 -17.03
CA LEU A 136 -21.72 -16.74 -16.91
C LEU A 136 -21.38 -16.14 -15.53
N ASN A 137 -22.26 -15.33 -14.94
CA ASN A 137 -22.06 -14.83 -13.58
C ASN A 137 -22.06 -15.99 -12.55
N GLY A 138 -22.92 -17.00 -12.74
CA GLY A 138 -22.92 -18.22 -11.94
C GLY A 138 -21.64 -19.05 -12.10
N GLU A 139 -21.13 -19.16 -13.33
CA GLU A 139 -19.87 -19.83 -13.64
C GLU A 139 -18.67 -19.15 -12.96
N ILE A 140 -18.56 -17.81 -13.08
CA ILE A 140 -17.50 -17.03 -12.40
C ILE A 140 -17.56 -17.26 -10.89
N LYS A 141 -18.74 -17.17 -10.27
CA LYS A 141 -18.90 -17.41 -8.82
C LYS A 141 -18.53 -18.83 -8.42
N SER A 142 -18.81 -19.81 -9.27
CA SER A 142 -18.45 -21.21 -9.03
C SER A 142 -16.94 -21.42 -9.14
N ALA A 143 -16.30 -20.85 -10.16
CA ALA A 143 -14.85 -20.85 -10.32
C ALA A 143 -14.14 -20.18 -9.12
N VAL A 144 -14.66 -19.02 -8.65
CA VAL A 144 -14.14 -18.36 -7.44
C VAL A 144 -14.21 -19.28 -6.22
N ARG A 145 -15.34 -19.97 -5.98
CA ARG A 145 -15.47 -20.91 -4.85
C ARG A 145 -14.48 -22.08 -4.95
N LEU A 146 -14.27 -22.63 -6.14
CA LEU A 146 -13.28 -23.69 -6.38
C LEU A 146 -11.86 -23.21 -6.10
N LEU A 147 -11.57 -21.94 -6.37
CA LEU A 147 -10.27 -21.32 -6.11
C LEU A 147 -10.06 -21.04 -4.62
N GLU A 148 -11.08 -20.53 -3.92
CA GLU A 148 -11.05 -20.31 -2.47
C GLU A 148 -10.81 -21.61 -1.67
N GLY A 149 -11.31 -22.75 -2.19
CA GLY A 149 -11.05 -24.07 -1.60
C GLY A 149 -9.64 -24.63 -1.87
N ALA A 150 -8.85 -24.03 -2.77
CA ALA A 150 -7.54 -24.52 -3.18
C ALA A 150 -6.36 -23.99 -2.34
N ARG A 151 -6.62 -23.22 -1.27
CA ARG A 151 -5.66 -22.48 -0.43
C ARG A 151 -4.18 -22.83 -0.65
N ILE A 152 -3.45 -21.95 -1.33
CA ILE A 152 -2.02 -22.12 -1.60
C ILE A 152 -1.19 -21.96 -0.32
N TYR A 153 -1.59 -21.02 0.53
CA TYR A 153 -0.94 -20.79 1.81
C TYR A 153 -1.54 -21.69 2.89
N LYS A 154 -0.68 -22.52 3.51
CA LYS A 154 -1.05 -23.36 4.66
C LYS A 154 -1.47 -22.54 5.88
N ALA A 155 -0.86 -21.37 6.05
CA ALA A 155 -1.18 -20.44 7.12
C ALA A 155 -2.03 -19.28 6.58
N PRO A 156 -2.86 -18.66 7.44
CA PRO A 156 -3.58 -17.44 7.12
C PRO A 156 -2.66 -16.39 6.47
N VAL A 157 -3.14 -15.72 5.43
CA VAL A 157 -2.44 -14.67 4.66
C VAL A 157 -1.84 -13.62 5.58
N LEU A 158 -2.59 -13.16 6.59
CA LEU A 158 -2.10 -12.13 7.52
C LEU A 158 -1.04 -12.63 8.51
N MET A 159 -0.86 -13.95 8.63
CA MET A 159 0.13 -14.59 9.49
C MET A 159 1.32 -15.15 8.72
N ASN A 160 1.24 -15.19 7.39
CA ASN A 160 2.27 -15.74 6.52
C ASN A 160 3.11 -14.61 5.91
N LYS A 161 4.42 -14.59 6.21
CA LYS A 161 5.33 -13.53 5.72
C LYS A 161 5.41 -13.47 4.19
N SER A 162 5.45 -14.62 3.51
CA SER A 162 5.47 -14.68 2.04
C SER A 162 4.16 -14.17 1.46
N ALA A 163 3.03 -14.55 2.06
CA ALA A 163 1.72 -14.06 1.64
C ALA A 163 1.57 -12.55 1.86
N LEU A 164 2.12 -12.00 2.96
CA LEU A 164 2.15 -10.56 3.20
C LEU A 164 2.99 -9.82 2.15
N TYR A 165 4.12 -10.40 1.73
CA TYR A 165 4.94 -9.86 0.65
C TYR A 165 4.16 -9.81 -0.66
N ASP A 166 3.50 -10.91 -1.00
CA ASP A 166 2.67 -11.01 -2.19
C ASP A 166 1.49 -10.03 -2.16
N LEU A 167 0.84 -9.89 -1.02
CA LEU A 167 -0.29 -8.99 -0.81
C LEU A 167 0.10 -7.51 -0.98
N ASN A 168 1.34 -7.16 -0.67
CA ASN A 168 1.83 -5.78 -0.76
C ASN A 168 1.93 -5.32 -2.23
N GLY A 169 1.42 -4.12 -2.49
CA GLY A 169 1.50 -3.47 -3.80
C GLY A 169 0.16 -3.13 -4.44
N PRO A 170 0.19 -2.70 -5.72
CA PRO A 170 -0.99 -2.38 -6.51
C PRO A 170 -1.68 -3.64 -7.07
N TRP A 171 -3.01 -3.68 -6.91
CA TRP A 171 -3.89 -4.73 -7.43
C TRP A 171 -4.97 -4.10 -8.32
N ARG A 172 -5.10 -4.55 -9.55
CA ARG A 172 -6.16 -4.09 -10.45
C ARG A 172 -7.39 -4.99 -10.32
N LEU A 173 -8.54 -4.39 -10.08
CA LEU A 173 -9.82 -5.09 -10.04
C LEU A 173 -10.23 -5.52 -11.44
N ILE A 174 -10.52 -6.81 -11.63
CA ILE A 174 -10.98 -7.37 -12.91
C ILE A 174 -12.44 -7.84 -12.85
N TYR A 175 -12.91 -8.25 -11.67
CA TYR A 175 -14.31 -8.60 -11.44
C TYR A 175 -14.78 -8.22 -10.04
N SER A 176 -16.02 -7.75 -9.91
CA SER A 176 -16.69 -7.62 -8.62
C SER A 176 -18.21 -7.70 -8.73
N ASP A 177 -18.86 -8.27 -7.72
CA ASP A 177 -20.32 -8.18 -7.54
C ASP A 177 -20.73 -7.21 -6.43
N ALA A 178 -19.78 -6.41 -5.93
CA ALA A 178 -20.01 -5.48 -4.83
C ALA A 178 -20.93 -4.32 -5.23
N GLY A 179 -21.87 -4.00 -4.33
CA GLY A 179 -22.86 -2.95 -4.53
C GLY A 179 -22.23 -1.56 -4.74
N GLU A 180 -21.12 -1.27 -4.08
CA GLU A 180 -20.40 0.00 -4.19
C GLU A 180 -19.72 0.19 -5.54
N ILE A 181 -19.19 -0.88 -6.15
CA ILE A 181 -18.55 -0.82 -7.47
C ILE A 181 -19.62 -0.71 -8.57
N THR A 182 -20.70 -1.49 -8.46
CA THR A 182 -21.83 -1.41 -9.40
C THR A 182 -22.53 -0.05 -9.36
N ARG A 183 -22.56 0.63 -8.21
CA ARG A 183 -23.07 2.01 -8.10
C ARG A 183 -22.23 3.03 -8.89
N LEU A 184 -20.94 2.79 -9.12
CA LEU A 184 -20.12 3.67 -9.97
C LEU A 184 -20.57 3.64 -11.43
N TYR A 185 -21.13 2.52 -11.89
CA TYR A 185 -21.73 2.40 -13.23
C TYR A 185 -23.08 3.14 -13.35
N LYS A 186 -23.67 3.55 -12.22
CA LYS A 186 -24.92 4.32 -12.16
C LYS A 186 -24.69 5.83 -12.05
N LEU A 187 -23.43 6.30 -12.16
CA LEU A 187 -23.14 7.72 -12.17
C LEU A 187 -23.78 8.41 -13.39
N PRO A 188 -24.23 9.67 -13.23
CA PRO A 188 -24.84 10.42 -14.33
C PRO A 188 -23.85 10.68 -15.46
N ALA A 189 -24.37 11.15 -16.60
CA ALA A 189 -23.58 11.51 -17.79
C ALA A 189 -22.73 10.35 -18.35
N LYS A 190 -23.19 9.10 -18.18
CA LYS A 190 -22.49 7.88 -18.64
C LYS A 190 -21.05 7.81 -18.12
N VAL A 191 -20.78 8.38 -16.95
CA VAL A 191 -19.48 8.26 -16.30
C VAL A 191 -19.32 6.83 -15.83
N ARG A 192 -18.29 6.16 -16.33
CA ARG A 192 -17.98 4.78 -15.99
C ARG A 192 -16.54 4.66 -15.49
N PRO A 193 -16.27 3.72 -14.57
CA PRO A 193 -14.91 3.34 -14.25
C PRO A 193 -14.19 2.78 -15.47
N THR A 194 -13.00 3.30 -15.78
CA THR A 194 -12.12 2.74 -16.82
C THR A 194 -11.10 1.76 -16.26
N SER A 195 -10.73 1.94 -15.01
CA SER A 195 -9.86 1.04 -14.26
C SER A 195 -10.05 1.30 -12.78
N VAL A 196 -9.93 0.25 -11.97
CA VAL A 196 -10.02 0.34 -10.52
C VAL A 196 -8.84 -0.40 -9.94
N TYR A 197 -8.02 0.32 -9.19
CA TYR A 197 -6.88 -0.23 -8.48
C TYR A 197 -7.16 -0.25 -6.99
N GLN A 198 -6.52 -1.19 -6.31
CA GLN A 198 -6.46 -1.27 -4.88
C GLN A 198 -5.02 -1.44 -4.48
N ARG A 199 -4.47 -0.44 -3.81
CA ARG A 199 -3.12 -0.48 -3.28
C ARG A 199 -3.16 -0.92 -1.83
N ILE A 200 -2.38 -1.93 -1.52
CA ILE A 200 -2.12 -2.35 -0.15
C ILE A 200 -0.67 -2.02 0.17
N ASN A 201 -0.45 -1.26 1.24
CA ASN A 201 0.87 -1.04 1.80
C ASN A 201 0.91 -1.66 3.19
N ILE A 202 1.50 -2.86 3.27
CA ILE A 202 1.61 -3.63 4.51
C ILE A 202 2.44 -2.88 5.55
N PRO A 203 3.66 -2.35 5.25
CA PRO A 203 4.45 -1.60 6.22
C PRO A 203 3.69 -0.43 6.87
N ARG A 204 2.81 0.24 6.12
CA ARG A 204 2.08 1.43 6.58
C ARG A 204 0.66 1.17 7.03
N PHE A 205 0.17 -0.07 6.91
CA PHE A 205 -1.23 -0.43 7.21
C PHE A 205 -2.23 0.43 6.46
N THR A 206 -1.89 0.83 5.24
CA THR A 206 -2.77 1.66 4.41
C THR A 206 -3.32 0.88 3.25
N PHE A 207 -4.58 1.16 2.97
CA PHE A 207 -5.36 0.55 1.92
C PHE A 207 -6.02 1.66 1.11
N GLU A 208 -5.84 1.64 -0.20
CA GLU A 208 -6.34 2.69 -1.07
C GLU A 208 -7.06 2.09 -2.27
N ASN A 209 -8.36 2.37 -2.42
CA ASN A 209 -9.07 2.08 -3.67
C ASN A 209 -9.01 3.31 -4.57
N HIS A 210 -8.61 3.14 -5.82
CA HIS A 210 -8.47 4.22 -6.79
C HIS A 210 -9.16 3.86 -8.10
N ALA A 211 -10.30 4.49 -8.36
CA ALA A 211 -11.09 4.32 -9.58
C ALA A 211 -10.85 5.49 -10.53
N PHE A 212 -10.40 5.20 -11.75
CA PHE A 212 -10.33 6.17 -12.85
C PHE A 212 -11.67 6.22 -13.56
N LEU A 213 -12.13 7.43 -13.87
CA LEU A 213 -13.43 7.66 -14.46
C LEU A 213 -13.29 8.35 -15.81
N LYS A 214 -14.08 7.90 -16.80
CA LYS A 214 -14.33 8.62 -18.04
C LYS A 214 -15.84 8.64 -18.33
N GLY A 215 -16.32 9.70 -18.94
CA GLY A 215 -17.72 9.83 -19.33
C GLY A 215 -18.01 11.09 -20.14
N GLY A 216 -19.28 11.40 -20.28
CA GLY A 216 -19.77 12.49 -21.11
C GLY A 216 -19.74 12.18 -22.62
N PRO A 217 -20.34 13.05 -23.45
CA PRO A 217 -20.23 12.96 -24.89
C PRO A 217 -18.75 12.92 -25.29
N MET A 218 -18.37 11.93 -26.10
CA MET A 218 -16.99 11.74 -26.61
C MET A 218 -15.89 11.71 -25.53
N GLY A 219 -16.20 11.30 -24.29
CA GLY A 219 -15.19 11.24 -23.22
C GLY A 219 -14.74 12.61 -22.70
N SER A 220 -15.58 13.64 -22.85
CA SER A 220 -15.34 15.01 -22.40
C SER A 220 -15.14 15.19 -20.89
N LEU A 221 -15.57 14.21 -20.08
CA LEU A 221 -15.40 14.21 -18.63
C LEU A 221 -14.40 13.13 -18.21
N GLY A 222 -13.35 13.54 -17.50
CA GLY A 222 -12.32 12.65 -16.99
C GLY A 222 -12.00 12.96 -15.53
N GLY A 223 -11.84 11.94 -14.71
CA GLY A 223 -11.59 12.11 -13.29
C GLY A 223 -11.13 10.83 -12.60
N SER A 224 -11.10 10.89 -11.28
CA SER A 224 -10.78 9.76 -10.41
C SER A 224 -11.48 9.90 -9.06
N ILE A 225 -11.75 8.76 -8.44
CA ILE A 225 -12.22 8.64 -7.07
C ILE A 225 -11.19 7.81 -6.33
N ARG A 226 -10.67 8.35 -5.23
CA ARG A 226 -9.68 7.68 -4.39
C ARG A 226 -10.22 7.57 -2.97
N VAL A 227 -10.31 6.37 -2.44
CA VAL A 227 -10.75 6.08 -1.08
C VAL A 227 -9.53 5.63 -0.29
N VAL A 228 -9.07 6.48 0.62
CA VAL A 228 -7.91 6.26 1.47
C VAL A 228 -8.37 5.70 2.80
N SER A 229 -7.75 4.61 3.22
CA SER A 229 -8.11 3.89 4.44
C SER A 229 -6.86 3.40 5.16
N GLU A 230 -7.02 3.16 6.44
CA GLU A 230 -6.11 2.32 7.21
C GLU A 230 -6.77 0.99 7.46
N PHE A 231 -5.98 -0.04 7.75
CA PHE A 231 -6.51 -1.32 8.15
C PHE A 231 -5.73 -1.91 9.30
N LYS A 232 -6.36 -2.84 10.02
CA LYS A 232 -5.72 -3.67 11.04
C LYS A 232 -6.23 -5.10 10.90
N PRO A 233 -5.46 -6.11 11.31
CA PRO A 233 -6.02 -7.46 11.43
C PRO A 233 -7.22 -7.44 12.38
N ALA A 234 -8.32 -8.04 11.96
CA ALA A 234 -9.47 -8.23 12.82
C ALA A 234 -9.16 -9.37 13.83
N PRO A 235 -9.69 -9.31 15.05
CA PRO A 235 -9.58 -10.42 15.99
C PRO A 235 -10.07 -11.73 15.36
N ARG A 236 -9.48 -12.86 15.76
CA ARG A 236 -10.15 -14.15 15.59
C ARG A 236 -11.49 -14.08 16.29
N GLU A 237 -12.49 -14.79 15.78
CA GLU A 237 -13.88 -14.74 16.27
C GLU A 237 -14.66 -13.48 15.88
N ALA A 238 -14.04 -12.49 15.24
CA ALA A 238 -14.77 -11.33 14.71
C ALA A 238 -15.79 -11.79 13.65
N VAL A 239 -17.03 -11.34 13.76
CA VAL A 239 -18.13 -11.71 12.86
C VAL A 239 -18.43 -10.53 11.92
N ASN A 240 -18.47 -10.78 10.62
CA ASN A 240 -18.81 -9.75 9.62
C ASN A 240 -20.34 -9.58 9.48
N ASN A 241 -20.78 -8.73 8.55
CA ASN A 241 -22.19 -8.40 8.38
C ASN A 241 -23.05 -9.58 7.90
N ILE A 242 -22.44 -10.62 7.33
CA ILE A 242 -23.15 -11.85 6.92
C ILE A 242 -23.09 -12.97 7.97
N GLY A 243 -22.59 -12.70 9.17
CA GLY A 243 -22.51 -13.70 10.22
C GLY A 243 -21.32 -14.66 10.10
N LYS A 244 -20.37 -14.42 9.17
CA LYS A 244 -19.19 -15.27 9.01
C LYS A 244 -18.12 -14.88 10.02
N GLU A 245 -17.73 -15.83 10.86
CA GLU A 245 -16.66 -15.70 11.83
C GLU A 245 -15.27 -15.69 11.17
N ASN A 246 -14.35 -14.88 11.70
CA ASN A 246 -12.95 -14.83 11.30
C ASN A 246 -12.14 -15.95 11.97
N VAL A 247 -12.42 -17.20 11.57
CA VAL A 247 -11.76 -18.39 12.15
C VAL A 247 -10.27 -18.43 11.78
N ASP A 248 -9.95 -18.12 10.52
CA ASP A 248 -8.59 -18.23 10.00
C ASP A 248 -7.70 -17.07 10.46
N GLY A 249 -8.25 -15.88 10.67
CA GLY A 249 -7.47 -14.68 10.93
C GLY A 249 -7.01 -13.95 9.66
N ASP A 250 -7.72 -14.13 8.55
CA ASP A 250 -7.46 -13.49 7.25
C ASP A 250 -8.22 -12.19 7.02
N ARG A 251 -9.05 -11.81 7.99
CA ARG A 251 -9.86 -10.59 7.92
C ARG A 251 -9.05 -9.37 8.35
N ILE A 252 -9.17 -8.31 7.58
CA ILE A 252 -8.79 -6.96 7.99
C ILE A 252 -10.02 -6.12 8.31
N ASP A 253 -9.95 -5.33 9.39
CA ASP A 253 -10.88 -4.24 9.66
C ASP A 253 -10.37 -3.00 8.93
N VAL A 254 -11.23 -2.36 8.12
CA VAL A 254 -10.90 -1.20 7.31
C VAL A 254 -11.50 0.07 7.93
N ASN A 255 -10.64 1.05 8.19
CA ASN A 255 -11.01 2.37 8.67
C ASN A 255 -10.84 3.43 7.58
N PHE A 256 -11.94 3.89 7.00
CA PHE A 256 -11.92 4.91 5.95
C PHE A 256 -11.51 6.28 6.49
N LEU A 257 -10.42 6.83 5.95
CA LEU A 257 -9.89 8.14 6.34
C LEU A 257 -10.46 9.27 5.48
N ALA A 258 -10.49 9.07 4.15
CA ALA A 258 -10.88 10.10 3.21
C ALA A 258 -11.38 9.52 1.89
N VAL A 259 -12.33 10.22 1.27
CA VAL A 259 -12.72 10.05 -0.13
C VAL A 259 -12.30 11.30 -0.89
N ILE A 260 -11.45 11.13 -1.89
CA ILE A 260 -10.92 12.20 -2.73
C ILE A 260 -11.54 12.05 -4.12
N LEU A 261 -12.33 13.03 -4.51
CA LEU A 261 -12.90 13.16 -5.84
C LEU A 261 -12.03 14.13 -6.62
N SER A 262 -11.52 13.73 -7.78
CA SER A 262 -10.74 14.60 -8.66
C SER A 262 -11.35 14.60 -10.05
N ILE A 263 -11.74 15.76 -10.55
CA ILE A 263 -12.04 15.98 -11.96
C ILE A 263 -10.72 16.47 -12.57
N LYS A 264 -10.25 15.80 -13.61
CA LYS A 264 -9.03 16.18 -14.35
C LYS A 264 -9.39 16.91 -15.65
N ARG A 265 -10.52 16.57 -16.26
CA ARG A 265 -10.96 17.10 -17.55
C ARG A 265 -12.47 17.32 -17.54
N LEU A 266 -12.93 18.48 -18.01
CA LEU A 266 -14.33 18.82 -18.20
C LEU A 266 -14.46 19.52 -19.56
N LEU A 267 -15.34 19.04 -20.44
CA LEU A 267 -15.50 19.59 -21.81
C LEU A 267 -14.16 19.69 -22.55
N PHE A 268 -13.32 18.66 -22.43
CA PHE A 268 -11.96 18.59 -22.99
C PHE A 268 -10.92 19.55 -22.37
N LEU A 269 -11.34 20.51 -21.55
CA LEU A 269 -10.44 21.43 -20.87
C LEU A 269 -9.86 20.80 -19.59
N PRO A 270 -8.54 20.94 -19.34
CA PRO A 270 -7.94 20.52 -18.09
C PRO A 270 -8.55 21.34 -16.95
N THR A 271 -9.31 20.66 -16.09
CA THR A 271 -10.10 21.30 -15.03
C THR A 271 -9.78 20.60 -13.73
N PRO A 272 -8.61 20.89 -13.10
CA PRO A 272 -8.14 20.19 -11.91
C PRO A 272 -8.97 20.59 -10.69
N LEU A 273 -10.18 20.04 -10.58
CA LEU A 273 -11.04 20.23 -9.42
C LEU A 273 -10.90 19.03 -8.51
N ARG A 274 -10.53 19.30 -7.26
CA ARG A 274 -10.35 18.26 -6.25
C ARG A 274 -11.18 18.57 -5.03
N ARG A 275 -11.97 17.58 -4.58
CA ARG A 275 -12.74 17.65 -3.35
C ARG A 275 -12.35 16.48 -2.44
N VAL A 276 -11.96 16.80 -1.21
CA VAL A 276 -11.71 15.81 -0.16
C VAL A 276 -12.91 15.79 0.77
N VAL A 277 -13.50 14.62 0.93
CA VAL A 277 -14.59 14.36 1.86
C VAL A 277 -14.06 13.41 2.91
N LYS A 278 -13.99 13.87 4.16
CA LYS A 278 -13.75 12.97 5.29
C LYS A 278 -15.07 12.27 5.60
N PRO A 279 -15.15 10.93 5.56
CA PRO A 279 -16.31 10.22 6.06
C PRO A 279 -16.60 10.72 7.48
N ARG A 280 -17.86 11.05 7.79
CA ARG A 280 -18.23 11.26 9.19
C ARG A 280 -17.81 10.00 9.92
N SER A 281 -16.90 10.15 10.88
CA SER A 281 -16.16 9.03 11.46
C SER A 281 -17.13 7.90 11.84
N SER A 282 -16.70 6.68 11.55
CA SER A 282 -17.26 5.41 12.04
C SER A 282 -17.31 5.30 13.57
N GLN A 283 -16.98 6.38 14.29
CA GLN A 283 -16.99 6.53 15.74
C GLN A 283 -18.37 6.27 16.37
N ARG A 284 -19.45 6.24 15.58
CA ARG A 284 -20.81 5.93 16.06
C ARG A 284 -21.28 4.47 15.84
N VAL A 285 -20.53 3.60 15.17
CA VAL A 285 -20.99 2.21 14.90
C VAL A 285 -19.94 1.17 15.30
N GLN A 286 -19.36 1.31 16.49
CA GLN A 286 -18.61 0.23 17.15
C GLN A 286 -19.47 -0.45 18.23
N SER A 287 -20.76 -0.65 17.97
CA SER A 287 -21.62 -1.35 18.93
C SER A 287 -21.22 -2.84 19.10
N ARG A 288 -20.46 -3.40 18.15
CA ARG A 288 -19.81 -4.71 18.26
C ARG A 288 -18.40 -4.69 17.64
N PRO A 289 -17.38 -5.27 18.31
CA PRO A 289 -16.12 -5.61 17.64
C PRO A 289 -16.39 -6.47 16.39
N GLY A 290 -15.82 -6.09 15.24
CA GLY A 290 -16.00 -6.82 13.97
C GLY A 290 -17.17 -6.38 13.08
N SER A 291 -18.08 -5.51 13.55
CA SER A 291 -19.20 -5.01 12.73
C SER A 291 -18.84 -3.85 11.78
N GLY A 292 -17.54 -3.59 11.60
CA GLY A 292 -17.03 -2.54 10.74
C GLY A 292 -16.88 -2.98 9.28
N PRO A 293 -16.55 -2.04 8.37
CA PRO A 293 -16.06 -2.41 7.05
C PRO A 293 -14.90 -3.39 7.18
N SER A 294 -15.01 -4.55 6.56
CA SER A 294 -14.02 -5.60 6.63
C SER A 294 -13.77 -6.21 5.26
N LEU A 295 -12.59 -6.81 5.10
CA LEU A 295 -12.18 -7.51 3.89
C LEU A 295 -11.46 -8.80 4.29
N ASP A 296 -11.92 -9.93 3.75
CA ASP A 296 -11.24 -11.22 3.89
C ASP A 296 -10.41 -11.46 2.63
N THR A 297 -9.15 -11.87 2.76
CA THR A 297 -8.39 -12.40 1.61
C THR A 297 -8.57 -13.91 1.59
N THR A 298 -9.38 -14.42 0.66
CA THR A 298 -9.75 -15.84 0.60
C THR A 298 -8.90 -16.66 -0.36
N TYR A 299 -8.18 -16.01 -1.26
CA TYR A 299 -7.15 -16.63 -2.11
C TYR A 299 -6.08 -15.60 -2.50
N LEU A 300 -4.82 -16.03 -2.57
CA LEU A 300 -3.67 -15.23 -3.00
C LEU A 300 -2.58 -16.17 -3.54
N ASP A 301 -2.02 -15.86 -4.71
CA ASP A 301 -0.94 -16.64 -5.34
C ASP A 301 0.21 -15.77 -5.91
N GLY A 302 0.26 -14.50 -5.53
CA GLY A 302 1.22 -13.53 -6.03
C GLY A 302 0.75 -12.77 -7.28
N ASN A 303 -0.10 -13.36 -8.13
CA ASN A 303 -0.60 -12.73 -9.35
C ASN A 303 -2.10 -12.44 -9.31
N VAL A 304 -2.87 -13.28 -8.63
CA VAL A 304 -4.31 -13.19 -8.47
C VAL A 304 -4.65 -13.17 -6.99
N ARG A 305 -5.63 -12.34 -6.65
CA ARG A 305 -6.19 -12.24 -5.31
C ARG A 305 -7.70 -12.26 -5.37
N VAL A 306 -8.29 -13.11 -4.56
CA VAL A 306 -9.73 -13.10 -4.29
C VAL A 306 -9.96 -12.54 -2.89
N GLY A 307 -10.81 -11.51 -2.82
CA GLY A 307 -11.27 -10.93 -1.56
C GLY A 307 -12.78 -11.07 -1.38
N ARG A 308 -13.22 -11.12 -0.12
CA ARG A 308 -14.63 -11.01 0.27
C ARG A 308 -14.85 -9.76 1.11
N GLY A 309 -15.77 -8.90 0.71
CA GLY A 309 -16.22 -7.77 1.53
C GLY A 309 -16.97 -8.25 2.78
N GLY A 310 -17.15 -7.36 3.75
CA GLY A 310 -17.91 -7.66 4.98
C GLY A 310 -19.37 -8.08 4.73
N ASP A 311 -19.92 -7.75 3.56
CA ASP A 311 -21.24 -8.16 3.05
C ASP A 311 -21.21 -9.45 2.20
N GLY A 312 -20.05 -10.10 2.07
CA GLY A 312 -19.85 -11.31 1.27
C GLY A 312 -19.55 -11.07 -0.21
N SER A 313 -19.53 -9.80 -0.66
CA SER A 313 -19.23 -9.42 -2.04
C SER A 313 -17.84 -9.90 -2.46
N VAL A 314 -17.72 -10.38 -3.69
CA VAL A 314 -16.51 -10.89 -4.31
C VAL A 314 -15.73 -9.76 -4.97
N PHE A 315 -14.42 -9.80 -4.80
CA PHE A 315 -13.46 -9.00 -5.55
C PHE A 315 -12.40 -9.93 -6.12
N VAL A 316 -12.24 -9.97 -7.45
CA VAL A 316 -11.13 -10.66 -8.11
C VAL A 316 -10.20 -9.60 -8.66
N LEU A 317 -8.94 -9.66 -8.22
CA LEU A 317 -7.91 -8.70 -8.60
C LEU A 317 -6.69 -9.41 -9.16
N VAL A 318 -6.00 -8.74 -10.07
CA VAL A 318 -4.69 -9.16 -10.59
C VAL A 318 -3.62 -8.17 -10.15
N LYS A 319 -2.42 -8.66 -9.86
CA LYS A 319 -1.29 -7.80 -9.49
C LYS A 319 -0.88 -7.01 -10.73
N ASP A 320 -0.77 -5.69 -10.59
CA ASP A 320 -0.52 -4.81 -11.73
C ASP A 320 0.50 -3.74 -11.34
N LEU A 321 1.74 -3.93 -11.78
CA LEU A 321 2.84 -3.01 -11.48
C LEU A 321 2.66 -1.62 -12.11
N HIS A 322 1.71 -1.47 -13.04
CA HIS A 322 1.46 -0.23 -13.77
C HIS A 322 0.20 0.50 -13.27
N ASP A 323 0.22 1.01 -12.03
CA ASP A 323 -0.79 1.99 -11.61
C ASP A 323 -0.30 3.41 -11.94
N PRO A 324 -0.96 4.11 -12.89
CA PRO A 324 -0.44 5.28 -13.58
C PRO A 324 -0.29 6.53 -12.70
N ASP A 325 -0.98 6.59 -11.55
CA ASP A 325 -0.96 7.80 -10.69
C ASP A 325 -0.06 7.65 -9.45
N GLY A 326 0.63 6.51 -9.27
CA GLY A 326 1.44 6.28 -8.07
C GLY A 326 0.64 6.22 -6.75
N PRO A 327 1.27 5.77 -5.64
CA PRO A 327 0.65 5.90 -4.33
C PRO A 327 0.52 7.38 -3.98
N LEU A 328 -0.45 7.75 -3.12
CA LEU A 328 -0.43 9.11 -2.56
C LEU A 328 0.90 9.33 -1.83
N ALA A 329 1.57 10.45 -2.13
CA ALA A 329 2.74 10.88 -1.38
C ALA A 329 2.46 10.88 0.13
N GLU A 330 3.39 10.37 0.94
CA GLU A 330 3.19 10.17 2.38
C GLU A 330 2.80 11.44 3.12
N SER A 331 3.42 12.57 2.78
CA SER A 331 3.09 13.87 3.36
C SER A 331 1.60 14.23 3.20
N ARG A 332 0.91 13.64 2.22
CA ARG A 332 -0.54 13.83 2.00
C ARG A 332 -1.37 12.85 2.81
N VAL A 333 -0.91 11.60 2.99
CA VAL A 333 -1.59 10.61 3.84
C VAL A 333 -1.43 10.96 5.32
N ALA A 334 -0.23 11.37 5.75
CA ALA A 334 0.04 11.80 7.12
C ALA A 334 -0.86 12.97 7.56
N ARG A 335 -1.15 13.92 6.67
CA ARG A 335 -2.12 15.01 6.91
C ARG A 335 -3.57 14.54 7.12
N LEU A 336 -3.89 13.30 6.74
CA LEU A 336 -5.20 12.70 6.93
C LEU A 336 -5.27 11.85 8.21
N ARG A 337 -4.14 11.52 8.83
CA ARG A 337 -4.06 10.70 10.05
C ARG A 337 -4.31 11.53 11.30
N PRO A 338 -5.09 11.02 12.26
CA PRO A 338 -5.21 11.68 13.56
C PRO A 338 -3.96 11.50 14.45
N GLU A 339 -3.16 10.43 14.34
CA GLU A 339 -1.94 10.19 15.18
C GLU A 339 -0.92 9.21 14.52
N ASN A 340 0.37 9.29 14.87
CA ASN A 340 1.45 8.38 14.41
C ASN A 340 1.48 7.08 15.25
N LYS A 341 0.95 5.98 14.71
CA LYS A 341 1.07 4.62 15.29
C LYS A 341 1.74 3.69 14.28
N VAL A 342 2.64 2.84 14.76
CA VAL A 342 3.37 1.81 13.98
C VAL A 342 2.94 0.44 14.47
N TYR A 343 2.80 -0.56 13.60
CA TYR A 343 2.38 -1.90 13.99
C TYR A 343 3.56 -2.81 14.29
N ASP A 344 3.43 -3.60 15.36
CA ASP A 344 4.38 -4.64 15.71
C ASP A 344 3.80 -6.01 15.36
N PRO A 345 4.28 -6.68 14.29
CA PRO A 345 3.76 -7.97 13.84
C PRO A 345 3.99 -9.09 14.85
N THR A 346 4.92 -8.93 15.79
CA THR A 346 5.13 -9.92 16.86
C THR A 346 4.11 -9.81 17.98
N LYS A 347 3.47 -8.64 18.13
CA LYS A 347 2.47 -8.38 19.17
C LYS A 347 1.03 -8.37 18.65
N GLY A 348 0.84 -8.36 17.33
CA GLY A 348 -0.48 -8.22 16.73
C GLY A 348 -1.15 -6.88 17.06
N SER A 349 -0.38 -5.83 17.39
CA SER A 349 -0.92 -4.58 17.96
C SER A 349 -0.20 -3.32 17.46
N LEU A 350 -0.92 -2.19 17.44
CA LEU A 350 -0.38 -0.86 17.14
C LEU A 350 0.34 -0.27 18.38
N ILE A 351 1.56 0.22 18.20
CA ILE A 351 2.35 0.94 19.19
C ILE A 351 2.46 2.43 18.81
N THR A 352 2.29 3.31 19.80
CA THR A 352 2.48 4.76 19.61
C THR A 352 3.98 5.07 19.58
N GLN A 353 4.47 5.71 18.52
CA GLN A 353 5.83 6.25 18.53
C GLN A 353 5.85 7.52 19.39
N ALA A 354 6.65 7.52 20.45
CA ALA A 354 6.87 8.71 21.25
C ALA A 354 7.79 9.66 20.48
N THR A 355 7.22 10.70 19.85
CA THR A 355 8.00 11.81 19.30
C THR A 355 8.59 12.61 20.46
N LYS A 356 9.90 12.48 20.71
CA LYS A 356 10.64 13.43 21.54
C LYS A 356 10.77 14.75 20.77
N GLN A 357 9.78 15.62 20.86
CA GLN A 357 9.99 17.04 20.57
C GLN A 357 10.52 17.70 21.84
N GLY A 358 11.81 18.06 21.81
CA GLY A 358 12.45 18.84 22.86
C GLY A 358 11.93 20.27 22.85
N ALA A 359 11.39 20.71 23.98
CA ALA A 359 11.19 22.13 24.27
C ALA A 359 12.50 22.66 24.87
N ILE A 360 13.17 23.57 24.16
CA ILE A 360 14.22 24.45 24.72
C ILE A 360 13.58 25.82 25.00
N GLN A 361 14.00 26.37 26.14
CA GLN A 361 13.44 27.46 26.94
C GLN A 361 13.58 28.87 26.33
N SER A 362 12.72 29.79 26.79
CA SER A 362 13.14 31.17 27.11
C SER A 362 12.33 31.78 28.27
N PHE A 363 13.08 32.41 29.19
CA PHE A 363 12.72 33.19 30.40
C PHE A 363 11.68 34.32 30.15
N ARG A 364 10.90 34.87 31.11
CA ARG A 364 11.16 35.35 32.49
C ARG A 364 9.88 35.26 33.38
N PRO A 365 9.99 35.29 34.73
CA PRO A 365 8.84 35.46 35.61
C PRO A 365 8.52 36.95 35.87
N VAL A 366 7.23 37.28 35.92
CA VAL A 366 6.69 38.50 36.54
C VAL A 366 6.02 38.07 37.84
N GLU A 367 6.42 38.68 38.95
CA GLU A 367 5.77 38.57 40.25
C GLU A 367 4.34 39.11 40.19
N VAL A 368 3.36 38.35 40.66
CA VAL A 368 2.18 38.87 41.36
C VAL A 368 1.78 37.87 42.46
N THR A 369 1.39 38.43 43.59
CA THR A 369 1.22 37.89 44.93
C THR A 369 -0.08 37.10 45.18
N ASN A 370 -0.02 36.30 46.26
CA ASN A 370 -1.10 35.86 47.18
C ASN A 370 -2.31 35.06 46.64
N GLU A 371 -2.47 33.80 47.08
CA GLU A 371 -3.34 33.42 48.22
C GLU A 371 -3.52 31.88 48.37
N ASN A 372 -3.36 31.43 49.62
CA ASN A 372 -4.03 30.32 50.33
C ASN A 372 -3.76 28.82 49.98
N PRO A 373 -3.09 28.05 50.87
CA PRO A 373 -2.95 26.61 50.77
C PRO A 373 -3.91 25.87 51.71
N ASN A 374 -4.88 25.12 51.18
CA ASN A 374 -5.47 24.00 51.91
C ASN A 374 -6.20 22.99 51.00
N LYS A 375 -5.62 21.79 50.90
CA LYS A 375 -6.25 20.44 50.79
C LYS A 375 -5.51 19.49 49.83
N ALA A 376 -5.32 18.29 50.35
CA ALA A 376 -5.19 17.00 49.67
C ALA A 376 -3.77 16.41 49.50
N ALA A 377 -3.17 16.04 50.64
CA ALA A 377 -2.27 14.89 50.71
C ALA A 377 -3.09 13.58 50.79
N LYS A 378 -3.02 12.72 49.76
CA LYS A 378 -3.16 11.24 49.83
C LYS A 378 -3.13 10.62 48.41
N SER A 379 -1.94 10.25 47.89
CA SER A 379 -1.80 9.18 46.86
C SER A 379 -0.34 8.79 46.50
N GLY A 380 0.67 9.05 47.35
CA GLY A 380 2.09 8.91 46.98
C GLY A 380 2.74 7.51 47.01
N ARG A 381 2.00 6.42 47.30
CA ARG A 381 2.61 5.09 47.56
C ARG A 381 2.47 4.05 46.43
N LEU A 382 1.46 4.15 45.55
CA LEU A 382 1.24 3.17 44.46
C LEU A 382 2.07 3.45 43.20
N THR A 383 2.52 4.69 43.00
CA THR A 383 3.22 5.13 41.79
C THR A 383 4.68 4.69 41.73
N ARG A 384 5.32 4.39 42.87
CA ARG A 384 6.73 3.96 42.92
C ARG A 384 6.92 2.47 42.54
N VAL A 385 6.00 1.60 42.95
CA VAL A 385 6.08 0.15 42.63
C VAL A 385 5.83 -0.09 41.13
N TRP A 386 4.91 0.65 40.53
CA TRP A 386 4.62 0.56 39.10
C TRP A 386 5.78 1.07 38.21
N ARG A 387 6.52 2.09 38.67
CA ARG A 387 7.68 2.62 37.94
C ARG A 387 8.87 1.66 37.97
N TRP A 388 9.06 0.94 39.09
CA TRP A 388 10.13 -0.06 39.23
C TRP A 388 9.86 -1.33 38.40
N LEU A 389 8.62 -1.83 38.36
CA LEU A 389 8.25 -3.03 37.58
C LEU A 389 8.30 -2.81 36.06
N ARG A 390 8.07 -1.57 35.59
CA ARG A 390 8.11 -1.24 34.16
C ARG A 390 9.54 -1.26 33.59
N GLY A 391 10.53 -0.78 34.36
CA GLY A 391 11.93 -0.76 33.93
C GLY A 391 12.60 -2.14 33.79
N ARG A 392 12.12 -3.18 34.47
CA ARG A 392 12.65 -4.56 34.36
C ARG A 392 12.13 -5.33 33.14
N ARG A 393 10.93 -5.00 32.62
CA ARG A 393 10.33 -5.67 31.45
C ARG A 393 10.83 -5.13 30.11
N GLU A 394 11.19 -3.84 30.04
CA GLU A 394 11.78 -3.26 28.82
C GLU A 394 13.17 -3.85 28.51
N LYS A 395 14.01 -4.08 29.53
CA LYS A 395 15.35 -4.66 29.33
C LYS A 395 15.36 -6.11 28.81
N LYS A 396 14.33 -6.92 29.12
CA LYS A 396 14.22 -8.31 28.61
C LYS A 396 13.74 -8.37 27.16
N SER A 397 13.09 -7.33 26.66
CA SER A 397 12.47 -7.31 25.33
C SER A 397 13.44 -6.82 24.24
N LEU A 398 14.35 -5.90 24.59
CA LEU A 398 15.44 -5.47 23.72
C LEU A 398 16.46 -6.59 23.48
N LYS A 399 16.73 -7.44 24.48
CA LYS A 399 17.65 -8.57 24.36
C LYS A 399 17.23 -9.61 23.31
N LYS A 400 15.91 -9.79 23.09
CA LYS A 400 15.36 -10.70 22.06
C LYS A 400 15.51 -10.19 20.62
N LEU A 401 15.73 -8.89 20.42
CA LEU A 401 15.98 -8.29 19.10
C LEU A 401 17.47 -8.41 18.73
N GLU A 402 18.37 -8.34 19.71
CA GLU A 402 19.81 -8.59 19.52
C GLU A 402 20.07 -10.03 19.06
N ASP A 403 19.29 -11.01 19.55
CA ASP A 403 19.42 -12.42 19.19
C ASP A 403 19.11 -12.75 17.71
N LEU A 404 18.42 -11.85 16.97
CA LEU A 404 18.14 -12.02 15.53
C LEU A 404 19.18 -11.38 14.61
N GLY A 405 20.11 -10.58 15.15
CA GLY A 405 21.18 -9.92 14.40
C GLY A 405 21.94 -10.84 13.44
N PRO A 406 22.30 -12.08 13.82
CA PRO A 406 23.02 -12.99 12.94
C PRO A 406 22.24 -13.40 11.68
N VAL A 407 20.92 -13.64 11.81
CA VAL A 407 20.06 -14.04 10.67
C VAL A 407 19.89 -12.89 9.70
N TRP A 408 19.72 -11.68 10.22
CA TRP A 408 19.62 -10.47 9.39
C TRP A 408 20.93 -10.16 8.67
N GLY A 409 22.06 -10.35 9.34
CA GLY A 409 23.38 -10.21 8.71
C GLY A 409 23.58 -11.17 7.53
N LEU A 410 23.09 -12.41 7.63
CA LEU A 410 23.18 -13.38 6.53
C LEU A 410 22.29 -12.99 5.34
N PHE A 411 21.04 -12.56 5.60
CA PHE A 411 20.14 -12.10 4.55
C PHE A 411 20.69 -10.86 3.83
N GLN A 412 21.15 -9.87 4.59
CA GLN A 412 21.76 -8.66 4.05
C GLN A 412 22.97 -8.99 3.17
N LYS A 413 23.88 -9.85 3.64
CA LYS A 413 25.03 -10.32 2.84
C LYS A 413 24.60 -11.00 1.56
N SER A 414 23.55 -11.83 1.59
CA SER A 414 23.00 -12.47 0.40
C SER A 414 22.43 -11.46 -0.59
N CYS A 415 21.64 -10.48 -0.15
CA CYS A 415 21.09 -9.43 -1.02
C CYS A 415 22.19 -8.56 -1.64
N ILE A 416 23.22 -8.18 -0.86
CA ILE A 416 24.36 -7.41 -1.37
C ILE A 416 25.15 -8.23 -2.41
N SER A 417 25.39 -9.52 -2.14
CA SER A 417 26.06 -10.42 -3.09
C SER A 417 25.27 -10.55 -4.40
N ASN A 418 23.96 -10.75 -4.31
CA ASN A 418 23.08 -10.84 -5.47
C ASN A 418 23.03 -9.53 -6.26
N LEU A 419 22.99 -8.38 -5.56
CA LEU A 419 23.06 -7.07 -6.19
C LEU A 419 24.38 -6.88 -6.94
N ARG A 420 25.52 -7.26 -6.35
CA ARG A 420 26.83 -7.18 -7.01
C ARG A 420 26.91 -8.05 -8.26
N ASN A 421 26.42 -9.29 -8.19
CA ASN A 421 26.36 -10.18 -9.35
C ASN A 421 25.46 -9.59 -10.45
N ALA A 422 24.27 -9.10 -10.08
CA ALA A 422 23.35 -8.47 -11.02
C ALA A 422 23.92 -7.20 -11.66
N LEU A 423 24.70 -6.41 -10.91
CA LEU A 423 25.42 -5.24 -11.42
C LEU A 423 26.53 -5.64 -12.41
N ALA A 424 27.32 -6.67 -12.07
CA ALA A 424 28.39 -7.18 -12.94
C ALA A 424 27.84 -7.73 -14.26
N GLU A 425 26.69 -8.39 -14.21
CA GLU A 425 26.00 -8.96 -15.38
C GLU A 425 25.06 -7.95 -16.08
N ASN A 426 24.95 -6.72 -15.57
CA ASN A 426 24.04 -5.67 -16.06
C ASN A 426 22.57 -6.13 -16.18
N GLN A 427 22.12 -7.00 -15.27
CA GLN A 427 20.75 -7.51 -15.22
C GLN A 427 19.82 -6.50 -14.54
N ARG A 428 19.30 -5.55 -15.32
CA ARG A 428 18.49 -4.43 -14.81
C ARG A 428 17.35 -4.84 -13.87
N GLU A 429 16.55 -5.85 -14.22
CA GLU A 429 15.43 -6.28 -13.37
C GLU A 429 15.90 -6.90 -12.06
N SER A 430 16.95 -7.72 -12.10
CA SER A 430 17.59 -8.30 -10.91
C SER A 430 18.19 -7.21 -10.01
N ILE A 431 18.79 -6.16 -10.58
CA ILE A 431 19.29 -4.99 -9.84
C ILE A 431 18.13 -4.31 -9.10
N LEU A 432 17.04 -4.00 -9.82
CA LEU A 432 15.88 -3.31 -9.25
C LEU A 432 15.21 -4.12 -8.13
N GLU A 433 15.12 -5.43 -8.27
CA GLU A 433 14.54 -6.29 -7.24
C GLU A 433 15.42 -6.38 -5.99
N ASN A 434 16.74 -6.54 -6.14
CA ASN A 434 17.65 -6.53 -4.99
C ASN A 434 17.68 -5.16 -4.28
N ILE A 435 17.60 -4.07 -5.03
CA ILE A 435 17.44 -2.71 -4.50
C ILE A 435 16.17 -2.60 -3.64
N ARG A 436 15.04 -3.11 -4.15
CA ARG A 436 13.76 -3.11 -3.41
C ARG A 436 13.83 -3.93 -2.13
N LEU A 437 14.53 -5.06 -2.15
CA LEU A 437 14.75 -5.90 -0.97
C LEU A 437 15.61 -5.16 0.04
N LEU A 438 16.76 -4.60 -0.36
CA LEU A 438 17.65 -3.85 0.54
C LEU A 438 16.97 -2.62 1.16
N ALA A 439 16.19 -1.87 0.39
CA ALA A 439 15.46 -0.70 0.89
C ALA A 439 14.48 -1.02 2.04
N GLN A 440 14.05 -2.27 2.20
CA GLN A 440 13.21 -2.69 3.33
C GLN A 440 14.01 -2.92 4.62
N TYR A 441 15.34 -3.01 4.52
CA TYR A 441 16.25 -3.40 5.60
C TYR A 441 17.39 -2.40 5.75
N ASN A 442 17.09 -1.10 5.74
CA ASN A 442 18.10 -0.08 6.03
C ASN A 442 18.65 -0.28 7.45
N PRO A 443 19.96 -0.57 7.63
CA PRO A 443 20.53 -0.79 8.96
C PRO A 443 20.61 0.51 9.76
N SER A 444 20.56 1.67 9.09
CA SER A 444 20.43 2.97 9.73
C SER A 444 18.96 3.36 9.90
N LEU A 445 18.56 3.69 11.12
CA LEU A 445 17.21 4.21 11.44
C LEU A 445 17.03 5.66 10.98
N THR A 446 18.13 6.40 10.79
CA THR A 446 18.15 7.81 10.40
C THR A 446 19.27 8.06 9.40
N PRO A 447 19.21 7.44 8.20
CA PRO A 447 20.33 7.40 7.26
C PRO A 447 20.82 8.78 6.84
N ALA A 448 19.95 9.79 6.78
CA ALA A 448 20.33 11.16 6.42
C ALA A 448 21.20 11.87 7.47
N LYS A 449 21.24 11.34 8.70
CA LYS A 449 22.01 11.87 9.84
C LYS A 449 23.14 10.94 10.26
N ASP A 450 23.28 9.79 9.59
CA ASP A 450 24.27 8.78 9.96
C ASP A 450 25.67 9.24 9.54
N LYS A 451 26.65 9.03 10.42
CA LYS A 451 28.06 9.31 10.11
C LYS A 451 28.59 8.41 9.00
N GLN A 452 27.97 7.25 8.78
CA GLN A 452 28.34 6.36 7.67
C GLN A 452 28.15 7.02 6.30
N LEU A 453 27.33 8.08 6.20
CA LEU A 453 27.16 8.82 4.95
C LEU A 453 28.45 9.54 4.52
N GLU A 454 29.35 9.87 5.45
CA GLU A 454 30.64 10.52 5.18
C GLU A 454 31.57 9.58 4.40
N GLY A 455 32.23 10.11 3.38
CA GLY A 455 33.26 9.40 2.62
C GLY A 455 33.12 9.54 1.12
N ARG A 456 33.98 8.82 0.40
CA ARG A 456 33.95 8.72 -1.06
C ARG A 456 33.06 7.58 -1.50
N TRP A 457 32.23 7.85 -2.50
CA TRP A 457 31.21 6.97 -3.01
C TRP A 457 31.26 6.98 -4.54
N ARG A 458 31.42 5.80 -5.13
CA ARG A 458 31.41 5.59 -6.57
C ARG A 458 30.07 5.05 -7.01
N GLN A 459 29.46 5.69 -8.01
CA GLN A 459 28.21 5.25 -8.61
C GLN A 459 28.42 3.94 -9.39
N LEU A 460 27.59 2.94 -9.08
CA LEU A 460 27.56 1.65 -9.78
C LEU A 460 26.38 1.55 -10.75
N PHE A 461 25.24 2.18 -10.42
CA PHE A 461 24.02 2.06 -11.22
C PHE A 461 23.14 3.29 -11.09
N HIS A 462 22.44 3.61 -12.18
CA HIS A 462 21.41 4.64 -12.22
C HIS A 462 20.23 4.13 -13.06
N SER A 463 19.02 4.14 -12.50
CA SER A 463 17.85 3.57 -13.19
C SER A 463 17.40 4.39 -14.40
N GLN A 464 17.71 5.69 -14.45
CA GLN A 464 17.38 6.55 -15.59
C GLN A 464 18.65 7.00 -16.35
N PRO A 465 18.75 6.80 -17.66
CA PRO A 465 19.95 7.18 -18.43
C PRO A 465 20.15 8.69 -18.59
N THR A 466 19.18 9.52 -18.21
CA THR A 466 19.19 10.98 -18.39
C THR A 466 18.80 11.67 -17.09
N GLY A 467 19.79 11.99 -16.25
CA GLY A 467 19.61 12.73 -15.01
C GLY A 467 20.90 13.43 -14.59
N VAL A 468 20.83 14.31 -13.59
CA VAL A 468 21.98 15.06 -13.06
C VAL A 468 23.16 14.14 -12.68
N PHE A 469 22.85 12.92 -12.23
CA PHE A 469 23.80 11.87 -11.89
C PHE A 469 24.01 10.81 -12.99
N GLY A 470 23.17 10.84 -14.03
CA GLY A 470 23.14 9.85 -15.11
C GLY A 470 23.88 10.30 -16.36
N GLY A 471 24.90 11.17 -16.24
CA GLY A 471 25.58 11.78 -17.38
C GLY A 471 26.10 10.78 -18.40
N LEU A 472 25.29 10.47 -19.41
CA LEU A 472 25.75 9.92 -20.68
C LEU A 472 26.38 11.06 -21.45
N ILE A 473 27.70 11.03 -21.60
CA ILE A 473 28.43 11.90 -22.53
C ILE A 473 28.83 10.99 -23.68
N ASP A 474 28.29 11.26 -24.87
CA ASP A 474 28.42 10.42 -26.07
C ASP A 474 27.97 8.96 -25.89
N GLY A 475 26.91 8.72 -25.11
CA GLY A 475 26.32 7.38 -24.94
C GLY A 475 27.16 6.40 -24.12
N LYS A 476 28.29 6.85 -23.53
CA LYS A 476 29.10 6.05 -22.61
C LYS A 476 28.80 6.46 -21.16
N PRO A 477 28.64 5.48 -20.24
CA PRO A 477 28.49 5.79 -18.83
C PRO A 477 29.81 6.36 -18.27
N GLY A 478 29.79 7.59 -17.79
CA GLY A 478 30.89 8.14 -17.02
C GLY A 478 31.02 7.46 -15.66
N VAL A 479 32.23 7.35 -15.12
CA VAL A 479 32.42 6.98 -13.72
C VAL A 479 32.14 8.21 -12.90
N HIS A 480 31.11 8.13 -12.06
CA HIS A 480 30.70 9.22 -11.20
C HIS A 480 31.09 8.90 -9.76
N THR A 481 31.92 9.74 -9.16
CA THR A 481 32.35 9.63 -7.76
C THR A 481 31.91 10.89 -7.01
N ILE A 482 31.29 10.71 -5.85
CA ILE A 482 30.93 11.78 -4.93
C ILE A 482 31.69 11.63 -3.63
N GLU A 483 32.14 12.73 -3.06
CA GLU A 483 32.75 12.79 -1.74
C GLU A 483 31.82 13.60 -0.83
N ILE A 484 31.27 12.94 0.19
CA ILE A 484 30.37 13.57 1.16
C ILE A 484 31.15 13.82 2.44
N SER A 485 31.19 15.06 2.88
CA SER A 485 31.79 15.47 4.14
C SER A 485 30.82 16.33 4.94
N LYS A 486 30.89 16.25 6.27
CA LYS A 486 30.11 17.14 7.12
C LYS A 486 30.74 18.54 7.14
N ASP A 487 29.94 19.56 6.84
CA ASP A 487 30.39 20.95 6.98
C ASP A 487 30.12 21.44 8.43
N GLU A 488 30.71 22.57 8.83
CA GLU A 488 30.45 23.20 10.13
C GLU A 488 28.99 23.70 10.20
N GLY A 489 28.06 22.79 10.48
CA GLY A 489 26.62 23.05 10.46
C GLY A 489 25.75 21.78 10.42
N SER A 490 24.48 21.96 10.03
CA SER A 490 23.52 20.86 9.77
C SER A 490 23.42 20.48 8.29
N GLU A 491 24.36 20.95 7.48
CA GLU A 491 24.45 20.71 6.04
C GLU A 491 25.66 19.83 5.75
N TRP A 492 25.51 18.92 4.80
CA TRP A 492 26.61 18.14 4.26
C TRP A 492 27.14 18.82 3.00
N LYS A 493 28.45 18.81 2.82
CA LYS A 493 29.10 19.20 1.57
C LYS A 493 29.31 17.94 0.73
N MET A 494 28.95 18.01 -0.55
CA MET A 494 29.12 16.92 -1.50
C MET A 494 29.92 17.44 -2.70
N ASN A 495 31.12 16.91 -2.91
CA ASN A 495 31.93 17.22 -4.08
C ASN A 495 31.80 16.05 -5.06
N GLY A 496 31.19 16.28 -6.21
CA GLY A 496 31.05 15.27 -7.25
C GLY A 496 32.08 15.44 -8.36
N SER A 497 32.51 14.33 -8.95
CA SER A 497 33.32 14.31 -10.16
C SER A 497 32.82 13.23 -11.10
N ILE A 498 32.62 13.62 -12.36
CA ILE A 498 32.29 12.71 -13.46
C ILE A 498 33.51 12.61 -14.34
N ARG A 499 34.08 11.41 -14.46
CA ARG A 499 35.16 11.11 -15.40
C ARG A 499 34.61 10.30 -16.56
N VAL A 500 34.70 10.85 -17.76
CA VAL A 500 34.37 10.15 -18.99
C VAL A 500 35.68 9.72 -19.63
N PRO A 501 35.90 8.40 -19.82
CA PRO A 501 37.13 7.91 -20.44
C PRO A 501 37.28 8.49 -21.85
N GLY A 502 38.52 8.83 -22.20
CA GLY A 502 38.87 9.39 -23.49
C GLY A 502 38.48 8.49 -24.66
N ASN A 503 38.28 9.11 -25.82
CA ASN A 503 38.27 8.42 -27.11
C ASN A 503 39.59 8.70 -27.84
N THR A 504 39.76 8.17 -29.05
CA THR A 504 40.95 8.39 -29.89
C THR A 504 41.23 9.86 -30.20
N LEU A 505 40.21 10.73 -30.13
CA LEU A 505 40.33 12.18 -30.38
C LEU A 505 40.60 13.00 -29.11
N ASN A 506 40.30 12.46 -27.92
CA ASN A 506 40.58 13.08 -26.63
C ASN A 506 41.04 12.00 -25.64
N PRO A 507 42.33 11.60 -25.68
CA PRO A 507 42.84 10.53 -24.81
C PRO A 507 42.80 10.90 -23.32
N GLY A 508 42.76 12.19 -22.98
CA GLY A 508 42.66 12.66 -21.58
C GLY A 508 41.27 12.52 -20.97
N GLY A 509 40.24 12.25 -21.79
CA GLY A 509 38.86 12.19 -21.32
C GLY A 509 38.27 13.56 -20.97
N LEU A 510 37.04 13.55 -20.48
CA LEU A 510 36.37 14.73 -19.93
C LEU A 510 36.20 14.53 -18.43
N THR A 511 36.64 15.51 -17.64
CA THR A 511 36.35 15.52 -16.20
C THR A 511 35.50 16.74 -15.87
N ALA A 512 34.32 16.51 -15.32
CA ALA A 512 33.44 17.54 -14.79
C ALA A 512 33.38 17.40 -13.27
N GLY A 513 33.74 18.46 -12.55
CA GLY A 513 33.60 18.54 -11.10
C GLY A 513 32.39 19.41 -10.73
N TYR A 514 31.73 19.13 -9.62
CA TYR A 514 30.72 20.03 -9.09
C TYR A 514 30.73 20.02 -7.57
N ASP A 515 30.47 21.18 -6.99
CA ASP A 515 30.22 21.29 -5.56
C ASP A 515 28.71 21.30 -5.35
N ALA A 516 28.24 20.60 -4.33
CA ALA A 516 26.85 20.52 -3.95
C ALA A 516 26.71 20.54 -2.43
N TYR A 517 25.53 20.95 -1.97
CA TYR A 517 25.19 20.96 -0.56
C TYR A 517 23.95 20.08 -0.35
N LEU A 518 24.00 19.21 0.66
CA LEU A 518 22.89 18.35 1.06
C LEU A 518 22.35 18.85 2.41
N LYS A 519 21.09 19.25 2.44
CA LYS A 519 20.43 19.64 3.68
C LYS A 519 19.51 18.53 4.17
N THR A 520 19.67 18.08 5.41
CA THR A 520 18.79 17.05 5.97
C THR A 520 17.37 17.57 6.18
N VAL A 521 16.36 16.86 5.67
CA VAL A 521 14.94 17.16 5.89
C VAL A 521 14.26 15.92 6.49
N GLY A 522 14.33 15.82 7.81
CA GLY A 522 13.86 14.64 8.55
C GLY A 522 14.97 13.61 8.71
N ASP A 523 14.58 12.33 8.81
CA ASP A 523 15.50 11.23 9.13
C ASP A 523 16.02 10.49 7.89
N GLU A 524 15.28 10.55 6.77
CA GLU A 524 15.55 9.78 5.54
C GLU A 524 15.80 10.66 4.31
N ASN A 525 15.42 11.95 4.34
CA ASN A 525 15.48 12.81 3.16
C ASN A 525 16.59 13.85 3.25
N LEU A 526 17.16 14.15 2.09
CA LEU A 526 18.13 15.19 1.82
C LEU A 526 17.57 16.11 0.73
N ILE A 527 17.82 17.42 0.84
CA ILE A 527 17.67 18.36 -0.27
C ILE A 527 19.05 18.58 -0.85
N LEU A 528 19.23 18.19 -2.11
CA LEU A 528 20.43 18.44 -2.90
C LEU A 528 20.33 19.80 -3.57
N ARG A 529 21.38 20.61 -3.43
CA ARG A 529 21.53 21.89 -4.11
C ARG A 529 22.90 21.98 -4.77
N ILE A 530 22.91 22.17 -6.09
CA ILE A 530 24.13 22.27 -6.90
C ILE A 530 24.30 23.73 -7.35
N PRO A 531 25.11 24.55 -6.66
CA PRO A 531 25.32 25.95 -7.02
C PRO A 531 26.04 26.15 -8.36
N SER A 532 26.96 25.24 -8.73
CA SER A 532 27.81 25.38 -9.91
C SER A 532 28.40 24.04 -10.34
N VAL A 533 28.60 23.88 -11.65
CA VAL A 533 29.31 22.75 -12.26
C VAL A 533 30.53 23.32 -12.99
N ASN A 534 31.71 22.79 -12.70
CA ASN A 534 32.98 23.17 -13.31
C ASN A 534 33.39 22.09 -14.32
N TYR A 535 33.64 22.46 -15.57
CA TYR A 535 34.10 21.53 -16.61
C TYR A 535 35.59 21.76 -16.87
N GLN A 536 36.37 20.68 -16.92
CA GLN A 536 37.75 20.72 -17.41
C GLN A 536 37.81 20.00 -18.76
N VAL A 537 38.13 20.77 -19.80
CA VAL A 537 38.24 20.29 -21.19
C VAL A 537 39.66 20.63 -21.64
N PHE A 538 40.50 19.62 -21.89
CA PHE A 538 41.90 19.77 -22.36
C PHE A 538 42.81 20.67 -21.48
N SER A 539 42.99 20.32 -20.20
CA SER A 539 43.90 21.03 -19.26
C SER A 539 43.61 22.52 -19.03
N ALA A 540 42.61 23.09 -19.69
CA ALA A 540 42.10 24.43 -19.46
C ALA A 540 40.79 24.36 -18.65
N PRO A 541 40.66 25.09 -17.55
CA PRO A 541 39.40 25.20 -16.83
C PRO A 541 38.39 25.98 -17.68
N VAL A 542 37.25 25.38 -18.01
CA VAL A 542 36.13 26.05 -18.67
C VAL A 542 34.98 26.19 -17.68
N PHE A 543 34.80 27.41 -17.18
CA PHE A 543 33.69 27.73 -16.29
C PHE A 543 32.41 27.93 -17.10
N LEU A 544 31.61 26.86 -17.26
CA LEU A 544 30.26 26.98 -17.80
C LEU A 544 29.29 27.28 -16.66
N ARG A 545 28.95 28.56 -16.48
CA ARG A 545 27.81 28.94 -15.65
C ARG A 545 26.55 28.38 -16.31
N SER A 546 25.82 27.49 -15.63
CA SER A 546 24.56 26.93 -16.13
C SER A 546 23.65 28.06 -16.63
N LYS A 547 23.42 28.12 -17.95
CA LYS A 547 22.61 29.15 -18.61
C LYS A 547 21.10 28.91 -18.47
N ARG A 548 20.66 27.79 -17.88
CA ARG A 548 19.24 27.54 -17.60
C ARG A 548 18.90 28.02 -16.19
N THR A 549 18.38 29.25 -16.18
CA THR A 549 17.50 29.87 -15.16
C THR A 549 18.06 30.06 -13.76
N GLY A 550 18.08 31.30 -13.28
CA GLY A 550 18.48 31.69 -11.93
C GLY A 550 17.58 31.21 -10.79
N GLU A 551 16.84 30.11 -10.98
CA GLU A 551 16.17 29.38 -9.90
C GLU A 551 17.09 28.27 -9.43
N ARG A 552 17.40 28.26 -8.13
CA ARG A 552 18.15 27.17 -7.49
C ARG A 552 17.35 25.89 -7.67
N GLU A 553 17.80 24.98 -8.53
CA GLU A 553 17.24 23.62 -8.59
C GLU A 553 17.60 22.89 -7.29
N GLU A 554 16.64 22.90 -6.36
CA GLU A 554 16.64 22.01 -5.21
C GLU A 554 15.98 20.69 -5.63
N GLN A 555 16.68 19.57 -5.43
CA GLN A 555 16.15 18.24 -5.70
C GLN A 555 16.02 17.48 -4.38
N SER A 556 14.83 16.96 -4.06
CA SER A 556 14.67 16.07 -2.92
C SER A 556 15.19 14.67 -3.24
N LEU A 557 15.87 14.08 -2.27
CA LEU A 557 16.59 12.83 -2.38
C LEU A 557 16.31 12.00 -1.11
N SER A 558 15.78 10.80 -1.28
CA SER A 558 15.55 9.84 -0.18
C SER A 558 16.72 8.87 -0.10
N ILE A 559 17.21 8.56 1.10
CA ILE A 559 18.19 7.49 1.31
C ILE A 559 17.42 6.22 1.66
N ASP A 560 17.25 5.35 0.68
CA ASP A 560 16.52 4.10 0.83
C ASP A 560 17.35 3.04 1.60
N TYR A 561 18.69 3.11 1.50
CA TYR A 561 19.61 2.19 2.19
C TYR A 561 20.98 2.83 2.40
N LEU A 562 21.57 2.64 3.58
CA LEU A 562 22.95 3.08 3.87
C LEU A 562 23.62 2.07 4.80
N ASP A 563 24.77 1.54 4.38
CA ASP A 563 25.69 0.80 5.25
C ASP A 563 27.15 1.22 5.00
N GLN A 564 28.11 0.46 5.54
CA GLN A 564 29.53 0.76 5.39
C GLN A 564 30.06 0.68 3.95
N GLN A 565 29.38 -0.03 3.05
CA GLN A 565 29.84 -0.33 1.70
C GLN A 565 28.89 0.20 0.62
N LEU A 566 27.60 0.37 0.90
CA LEU A 566 26.58 0.66 -0.08
C LEU A 566 25.71 1.84 0.35
N LEU A 567 25.46 2.74 -0.59
CA LEU A 567 24.53 3.86 -0.45
C LEU A 567 23.52 3.77 -1.60
N LEU A 568 22.24 3.61 -1.25
CA LEU A 568 21.13 3.61 -2.19
C LEU A 568 20.32 4.88 -2.00
N THR A 569 20.09 5.58 -3.10
CA THR A 569 19.33 6.81 -3.08
C THR A 569 18.21 6.80 -4.11
N ARG A 570 17.15 7.55 -3.82
CA ARG A 570 15.98 7.72 -4.69
C ARG A 570 15.66 9.19 -4.90
N GLY A 571 15.63 9.65 -6.16
CA GLY A 571 15.21 11.01 -6.51
C GLY A 571 13.69 11.18 -6.51
N GLU A 572 13.21 12.43 -6.53
CA GLU A 572 11.77 12.76 -6.58
C GLU A 572 11.00 12.10 -7.72
N ASN A 573 11.66 11.92 -8.86
CA ASN A 573 11.07 11.29 -10.04
C ASN A 573 11.12 9.75 -9.99
N GLY A 574 11.54 9.17 -8.86
CA GLY A 574 11.70 7.73 -8.67
C GLY A 574 12.96 7.14 -9.31
N SER A 575 13.91 7.98 -9.76
CA SER A 575 15.24 7.51 -10.16
C SER A 575 15.92 6.83 -8.98
N LEU A 576 16.61 5.73 -9.22
CA LEU A 576 17.34 4.96 -8.21
C LEU A 576 18.81 5.01 -8.57
N VAL A 577 19.65 5.37 -7.60
CA VAL A 577 21.10 5.44 -7.78
C VAL A 577 21.78 4.60 -6.71
N VAL A 578 22.66 3.70 -7.14
CA VAL A 578 23.45 2.84 -6.26
C VAL A 578 24.88 3.33 -6.27
N PHE A 579 25.42 3.56 -5.09
CA PHE A 579 26.82 3.89 -4.86
C PHE A 579 27.49 2.81 -4.01
N THR A 580 28.77 2.58 -4.27
CA THR A 580 29.67 1.79 -3.41
C THR A 580 30.70 2.71 -2.78
N ARG A 581 31.13 2.42 -1.55
CA ARG A 581 32.18 3.20 -0.91
C ARG A 581 33.52 2.93 -1.59
N GLU A 582 34.30 3.98 -1.84
CA GLU A 582 35.71 3.87 -2.21
C GLU A 582 36.54 3.91 -0.93
N GLU A 583 37.41 2.92 -0.74
CA GLU A 583 38.41 2.96 0.32
C GLU A 583 39.40 4.09 0.01
N SER A 584 39.79 4.85 1.03
CA SER A 584 40.80 5.88 0.83
C SER A 584 42.14 5.21 0.51
N ASP A 585 42.89 5.76 -0.46
CA ASP A 585 44.22 5.23 -0.83
C ASP A 585 45.21 5.18 0.37
N ALA A 586 44.89 5.91 1.46
CA ALA A 586 45.65 5.90 2.70
C ALA A 586 45.58 4.55 3.46
N ASP A 587 44.49 3.79 3.33
CA ASP A 587 44.35 2.47 3.99
C ASP A 587 44.90 1.31 3.12
N VAL A 588 44.91 1.47 1.79
CA VAL A 588 45.44 0.45 0.86
C VAL A 588 46.96 0.31 0.99
N SER A 589 47.67 1.38 1.37
CA SER A 589 49.12 1.36 1.58
C SER A 589 49.58 0.67 2.88
N GLN A 590 48.67 0.30 3.79
CA GLN A 590 49.01 -0.41 5.03
C GLN A 590 48.61 -1.90 5.06
N SER A 591 47.81 -2.39 4.10
CA SER A 591 47.35 -3.80 4.07
C SER A 591 48.00 -4.67 2.97
N ALA A 592 48.85 -4.09 2.13
CA ALA A 592 49.65 -4.86 1.17
C ALA A 592 50.82 -5.58 1.89
N SER A 593 50.54 -6.75 2.48
CA SER A 593 51.59 -7.75 2.65
C SER A 593 52.06 -8.19 1.26
N PRO A 594 53.37 -8.24 0.98
CA PRO A 594 53.85 -8.68 -0.33
C PRO A 594 53.56 -10.17 -0.47
N VAL A 595 52.62 -10.52 -1.36
CA VAL A 595 52.49 -11.89 -1.86
C VAL A 595 53.59 -12.06 -2.91
N VAL A 596 54.58 -12.88 -2.57
CA VAL A 596 55.57 -13.47 -3.50
C VAL A 596 54.93 -14.64 -4.22
#